data_AF-A0A938CKC1-F1
#
_entry.id   AF-A0A938CKC1-F1
#
_cell.length_a   1.000
_cell.length_b   1.000
_cell.length_c   1.000
_cell.angle_alpha   90.00
_cell.angle_beta   90.00
_cell.angle_gamma   90.00
#
_symmetry.space_group_name_H-M   'P 1'
#
loop_
_entity.id
_entity.type
_entity.pdbx_description
1 polymer ?
#
loop_
_entity_poly.entity_id
_entity_poly.type
_entity_poly.pdbx_seq_one_letter_code
_entity_poly.pdbx_strand_id
1 'polypeptide(L)'
;MKTVTVTVNGRDYRWPRAPVVVICCDGSEPAYMEQAMAAGLMPKLKAMIAKGANLRGLSVIPSFTNPNNLSIVTGRPPAVHGICGNYLIDPATGVETMMNDPKWLWAPTIFEAFQKAGAKVAVVTAKDKLRLLLGKGLVFDGRAVAFSSEKADKASLAENGIADPCGLTDMAVPDVYSAELSEFVFAAGVKLLATLAPDLMYLSTTDYIQHKYPPGSEGANRFYAMMDRYVGELDAAGAILVIVADHGMKDKHLAGGEPDVIYLQDALDRRFGAGTTKVILPITDPYVVHHGALGSFATVYLYGPELAAVKAAIAG
;
A
#
# COMPACT_ATOMS: atom_id res chain seq x y z
N MET A 1 -10.77 18.80 -29.65
CA MET A 1 -10.98 17.34 -29.43
C MET A 1 -11.75 17.15 -28.14
N LYS A 2 -12.81 16.33 -28.13
CA LYS A 2 -13.54 16.00 -26.89
C LYS A 2 -12.58 15.32 -25.93
N THR A 3 -12.54 15.80 -24.70
CA THR A 3 -11.77 15.18 -23.63
C THR A 3 -12.40 13.82 -23.31
N VAL A 4 -11.64 12.73 -23.47
CA VAL A 4 -12.10 11.39 -23.10
C VAL A 4 -12.14 11.29 -21.57
N THR A 5 -13.22 10.76 -21.03
CA THR A 5 -13.44 10.56 -19.59
C THR A 5 -13.75 9.10 -19.34
N VAL A 6 -13.15 8.52 -18.31
CA VAL A 6 -13.44 7.18 -17.81
C VAL A 6 -14.14 7.31 -16.46
N THR A 7 -15.36 6.80 -16.34
CA THR A 7 -16.11 6.78 -15.09
C THR A 7 -15.88 5.45 -14.38
N VAL A 8 -15.37 5.49 -13.15
CA VAL A 8 -15.26 4.29 -12.30
C VAL A 8 -15.71 4.61 -10.89
N ASN A 9 -16.44 3.66 -10.29
CA ASN A 9 -16.95 3.78 -8.92
C ASN A 9 -17.67 5.10 -8.65
N GLY A 10 -18.42 5.64 -9.61
CA GLY A 10 -19.13 6.93 -9.48
C GLY A 10 -18.23 8.16 -9.40
N ARG A 11 -17.02 8.10 -9.97
CA ARG A 11 -16.10 9.23 -10.15
C ARG A 11 -15.64 9.28 -11.60
N ASP A 12 -15.54 10.48 -12.13
CA ASP A 12 -15.08 10.75 -13.49
C ASP A 12 -13.59 11.09 -13.50
N TYR A 13 -12.83 10.34 -14.29
CA TYR A 13 -11.39 10.53 -14.48
C TYR A 13 -11.12 10.96 -15.91
N ARG A 14 -10.48 12.11 -16.06
CA ARG A 14 -10.06 12.60 -17.37
C ARG A 14 -8.92 11.74 -17.91
N TRP A 15 -8.94 11.43 -19.21
CA TRP A 15 -7.79 10.79 -19.87
C TRP A 15 -6.51 11.62 -19.65
N PRO A 16 -5.40 10.99 -19.23
CA PRO A 16 -4.18 11.69 -18.91
C PRO A 16 -3.53 12.31 -20.17
N ARG A 17 -2.91 13.48 -20.04
CA ARG A 17 -2.22 14.16 -21.16
C ARG A 17 -0.76 13.72 -21.34
N ALA A 18 -0.23 13.05 -20.34
CA ALA A 18 1.11 12.45 -20.27
C ALA A 18 1.00 11.28 -19.28
N PRO A 19 1.93 10.30 -19.29
CA PRO A 19 1.91 9.19 -18.34
C PRO A 19 1.72 9.66 -16.90
N VAL A 20 0.73 9.12 -16.19
CA VAL A 20 0.52 9.40 -14.77
C VAL A 20 1.13 8.28 -13.96
N VAL A 21 2.03 8.63 -13.06
CA VAL A 21 2.69 7.70 -12.14
C VAL A 21 2.31 8.05 -10.72
N VAL A 22 1.59 7.15 -10.07
CA VAL A 22 1.23 7.26 -8.67
C VAL A 22 2.17 6.35 -7.87
N ILE A 23 2.88 6.94 -6.90
CA ILE A 23 3.78 6.25 -5.99
C ILE A 23 3.13 6.21 -4.62
N CYS A 24 2.86 5.01 -4.11
CA CYS A 24 2.51 4.78 -2.71
C CYS A 24 3.78 4.40 -1.94
N CYS A 25 4.34 5.39 -1.23
CA CYS A 25 5.46 5.21 -0.32
C CYS A 25 4.91 4.72 1.03
N ASP A 26 4.87 3.40 1.18
CA ASP A 26 4.28 2.70 2.33
C ASP A 26 4.88 3.17 3.67
N GLY A 27 4.02 3.44 4.65
CA GLY A 27 4.40 3.91 5.99
C GLY A 27 5.10 5.27 6.03
N SER A 28 5.06 6.03 4.93
CA SER A 28 5.79 7.31 4.82
C SER A 28 5.11 8.45 5.59
N GLU A 29 5.38 8.49 6.89
CA GLU A 29 5.11 9.68 7.70
C GLU A 29 5.73 10.93 7.06
N PRO A 30 5.00 12.05 6.95
CA PRO A 30 5.52 13.33 6.46
C PRO A 30 6.95 13.69 6.88
N ALA A 31 7.27 13.48 8.16
CA ALA A 31 8.56 13.81 8.74
C ALA A 31 9.75 13.14 8.04
N TYR A 32 9.57 11.97 7.42
CA TYR A 32 10.65 11.28 6.71
C TYR A 32 11.18 12.11 5.53
N MET A 33 10.29 12.51 4.61
CA MET A 33 10.68 13.29 3.44
C MET A 33 11.09 14.71 3.84
N GLU A 34 10.45 15.29 4.86
CA GLU A 34 10.81 16.62 5.38
C GLU A 34 12.25 16.64 5.90
N GLN A 35 12.62 15.67 6.74
CA GLN A 35 13.96 15.60 7.30
C GLN A 35 15.01 15.26 6.23
N ALA A 36 14.72 14.34 5.31
CA ALA A 36 15.61 14.04 4.20
C ALA A 36 15.82 15.25 3.25
N MET A 37 14.75 16.01 2.96
CA MET A 37 14.86 17.26 2.19
C MET A 37 15.64 18.34 2.94
N ALA A 38 15.44 18.48 4.25
CA ALA A 38 16.18 19.42 5.09
C ALA A 38 17.67 19.07 5.13
N ALA A 39 18.01 17.78 5.12
CA ALA A 39 19.37 17.27 5.02
C ALA A 39 19.97 17.37 3.58
N GLY A 40 19.22 17.88 2.60
CA GLY A 40 19.69 18.02 1.21
C GLY A 40 19.73 16.71 0.43
N LEU A 41 19.10 15.65 0.93
CA LEU A 41 19.16 14.30 0.35
C LEU A 41 18.05 14.02 -0.66
N MET A 42 17.06 14.90 -0.77
CA MET A 42 15.97 14.80 -1.75
C MET A 42 15.83 16.05 -2.63
N PRO A 43 16.88 16.44 -3.37
CA PRO A 43 16.85 17.65 -4.21
C PRO A 43 15.81 17.58 -5.34
N LYS A 44 15.51 16.39 -5.89
CA LYS A 44 14.58 16.24 -7.02
C LYS A 44 13.14 16.46 -6.57
N LEU A 45 12.74 15.82 -5.48
CA LEU A 45 11.43 16.04 -4.86
C LEU A 45 11.27 17.49 -4.40
N LYS A 46 12.30 18.08 -3.78
CA LYS A 46 12.28 19.49 -3.37
C LYS A 46 12.02 20.43 -4.56
N ALA A 47 12.68 20.19 -5.70
CA ALA A 47 12.45 20.96 -6.92
C ALA A 47 11.04 20.70 -7.50
N MET A 48 10.55 19.46 -7.46
CA MET A 48 9.22 19.09 -7.91
C MET A 48 8.12 19.78 -7.09
N ILE A 49 8.27 19.84 -5.77
CA ILE A 49 7.34 20.54 -4.88
C ILE A 49 7.29 22.03 -5.22
N ALA A 50 8.44 22.67 -5.50
CA ALA A 50 8.51 24.10 -5.83
C ALA A 50 7.74 24.47 -7.12
N LYS A 51 7.56 23.53 -8.05
CA LYS A 51 6.79 23.70 -9.30
C LYS A 51 5.39 23.05 -9.25
N GLY A 52 5.06 22.38 -8.17
CA GLY A 52 3.87 21.53 -8.04
C GLY A 52 3.02 21.88 -6.83
N ALA A 53 2.54 20.86 -6.12
CA ALA A 53 1.77 21.01 -4.90
C ALA A 53 2.29 20.04 -3.83
N ASN A 54 2.28 20.49 -2.58
CA ASN A 54 2.56 19.67 -1.41
C ASN A 54 1.41 19.85 -0.41
N LEU A 55 0.63 18.78 -0.20
CA LEU A 55 -0.61 18.80 0.56
C LEU A 55 -0.61 17.69 1.61
N ARG A 56 -1.44 17.85 2.63
CA ARG A 56 -1.73 16.79 3.61
C ARG A 56 -3.07 16.15 3.30
N GLY A 57 -3.06 14.83 3.14
CA GLY A 57 -4.24 13.99 2.99
C GLY A 57 -4.48 13.17 4.25
N LEU A 58 -5.72 12.71 4.42
CA LEU A 58 -6.09 11.73 5.43
C LEU A 58 -6.15 10.35 4.78
N SER A 59 -5.51 9.36 5.41
CA SER A 59 -5.68 7.96 5.05
C SER A 59 -7.07 7.46 5.45
N VAL A 60 -7.43 6.29 4.96
CA VAL A 60 -8.52 5.49 5.52
C VAL A 60 -8.13 5.00 6.92
N ILE A 61 -9.17 4.77 7.74
CA ILE A 61 -9.09 4.03 8.99
C ILE A 61 -9.79 2.67 8.79
N PRO A 62 -9.14 1.53 9.11
CA PRO A 62 -7.81 1.45 9.72
C PRO A 62 -6.69 1.86 8.77
N SER A 63 -5.68 2.54 9.32
CA SER A 63 -4.50 3.02 8.60
C SER A 63 -3.52 1.87 8.33
N PHE A 64 -3.97 0.90 7.54
CA PHE A 64 -3.22 -0.29 7.13
C PHE A 64 -2.97 -0.30 5.62
N THR A 65 -1.92 -0.99 5.19
CA THR A 65 -1.45 -1.10 3.81
C THR A 65 -2.57 -1.53 2.85
N ASN A 66 -3.22 -2.69 3.07
CA ASN A 66 -4.20 -3.25 2.14
C ASN A 66 -5.43 -2.36 1.94
N PRO A 67 -6.15 -1.92 3.00
CA PRO A 67 -7.31 -1.03 2.84
C PRO A 67 -6.98 0.25 2.08
N ASN A 68 -5.86 0.88 2.40
CA ASN A 68 -5.48 2.17 1.82
C ASN A 68 -5.00 2.04 0.37
N ASN A 69 -4.18 1.04 0.04
CA ASN A 69 -3.80 0.77 -1.34
C ASN A 69 -5.04 0.52 -2.20
N LEU A 70 -5.98 -0.29 -1.72
CA LEU A 70 -7.22 -0.54 -2.46
C LEU A 70 -8.11 0.70 -2.55
N SER A 71 -8.08 1.58 -1.54
CA SER A 71 -8.77 2.87 -1.61
C SER A 71 -8.16 3.81 -2.65
N ILE A 72 -6.84 3.84 -2.77
CA ILE A 72 -6.14 4.64 -3.79
C ILE A 72 -6.54 4.15 -5.18
N VAL A 73 -6.45 2.84 -5.45
CA VAL A 73 -6.63 2.32 -6.81
C VAL A 73 -8.08 2.15 -7.22
N THR A 74 -9.04 2.21 -6.29
CA THR A 74 -10.48 2.26 -6.59
C THR A 74 -11.06 3.68 -6.49
N GLY A 75 -10.32 4.60 -5.86
CA GLY A 75 -10.76 5.96 -5.58
C GLY A 75 -11.93 6.05 -4.61
N ARG A 76 -12.13 5.03 -3.75
CA ARG A 76 -13.25 4.88 -2.83
C ARG A 76 -12.83 4.26 -1.49
N PRO A 77 -13.60 4.44 -0.40
CA PRO A 77 -13.28 3.85 0.90
C PRO A 77 -13.60 2.33 0.97
N PRO A 78 -13.17 1.61 2.03
CA PRO A 78 -13.45 0.18 2.23
C PRO A 78 -14.92 -0.19 2.22
N ALA A 79 -15.80 0.73 2.61
CA ALA A 79 -17.25 0.53 2.53
C ALA A 79 -17.75 0.25 1.09
N VAL A 80 -16.96 0.61 0.06
CA VAL A 80 -17.26 0.35 -1.35
C VAL A 80 -16.47 -0.84 -1.89
N HIS A 81 -15.16 -0.88 -1.67
CA HIS A 81 -14.30 -1.91 -2.26
C HIS A 81 -14.17 -3.19 -1.43
N GLY A 82 -14.67 -3.22 -0.19
CA GLY A 82 -14.75 -4.40 0.67
C GLY A 82 -13.51 -4.71 1.50
N ILE A 83 -12.32 -4.29 1.08
CA ILE A 83 -11.05 -4.58 1.78
C ILE A 83 -10.82 -3.63 2.96
N CYS A 84 -11.05 -4.10 4.20
CA CYS A 84 -10.91 -3.29 5.43
C CYS A 84 -9.83 -3.78 6.41
N GLY A 85 -9.12 -4.86 6.09
CA GLY A 85 -8.00 -5.40 6.85
C GLY A 85 -7.37 -6.59 6.13
N ASN A 86 -6.53 -7.37 6.82
CA ASN A 86 -5.95 -8.60 6.28
C ASN A 86 -6.81 -9.84 6.48
N TYR A 87 -7.62 -9.87 7.54
CA TYR A 87 -8.58 -10.94 7.81
C TYR A 87 -9.75 -10.42 8.64
N LEU A 88 -10.84 -11.18 8.62
CA LEU A 88 -12.06 -10.93 9.39
C LEU A 88 -12.60 -12.25 9.95
N ILE A 89 -13.56 -12.19 10.87
CA ILE A 89 -14.44 -13.35 11.13
C ILE A 89 -15.59 -13.23 10.13
N ASP A 90 -15.71 -14.21 9.24
CA ASP A 90 -16.76 -14.24 8.23
C ASP A 90 -18.11 -14.46 8.93
N PRO A 91 -19.04 -13.49 8.88
CA PRO A 91 -20.34 -13.61 9.55
C PRO A 91 -21.16 -14.81 9.06
N ALA A 92 -20.93 -15.28 7.82
CA ALA A 92 -21.66 -16.41 7.26
C ALA A 92 -21.18 -17.76 7.80
N THR A 93 -19.90 -17.88 8.17
CA THR A 93 -19.28 -19.16 8.57
C THR A 93 -18.80 -19.18 10.02
N GLY A 94 -18.61 -18.01 10.63
CA GLY A 94 -17.99 -17.86 11.96
C GLY A 94 -16.48 -18.11 11.97
N VAL A 95 -15.83 -18.22 10.80
CA VAL A 95 -14.41 -18.60 10.69
C VAL A 95 -13.55 -17.39 10.33
N GLU A 96 -12.35 -17.31 10.93
CA GLU A 96 -11.33 -16.34 10.54
C GLU A 96 -10.89 -16.56 9.09
N THR A 97 -11.13 -15.56 8.25
CA THR A 97 -10.95 -15.66 6.80
C THR A 97 -10.10 -14.52 6.27
N MET A 98 -9.11 -14.87 5.46
CA MET A 98 -8.21 -13.91 4.82
C MET A 98 -8.94 -13.06 3.78
N MET A 99 -8.65 -11.76 3.77
CA MET A 99 -9.17 -10.78 2.81
C MET A 99 -8.20 -10.49 1.65
N ASN A 100 -7.17 -11.33 1.47
CA ASN A 100 -6.13 -11.15 0.46
C ASN A 100 -6.44 -11.83 -0.90
N ASP A 101 -7.58 -12.51 -1.00
CA ASP A 101 -8.11 -13.07 -2.25
C ASP A 101 -8.91 -12.01 -3.02
N PRO A 102 -8.65 -11.80 -4.33
CA PRO A 102 -9.41 -10.87 -5.19
C PRO A 102 -10.93 -11.04 -5.15
N LYS A 103 -11.47 -12.20 -4.74
CA LYS A 103 -12.92 -12.38 -4.54
C LYS A 103 -13.53 -11.39 -3.54
N TRP A 104 -12.75 -10.91 -2.58
CA TRP A 104 -13.18 -9.94 -1.56
C TRP A 104 -13.18 -8.49 -2.06
N LEU A 105 -12.60 -8.22 -3.23
CA LEU A 105 -12.61 -6.90 -3.83
C LEU A 105 -13.94 -6.68 -4.59
N TRP A 106 -14.82 -5.86 -4.04
CA TRP A 106 -16.19 -5.68 -4.57
C TRP A 106 -16.33 -4.61 -5.65
N ALA A 107 -15.30 -3.79 -5.84
CA ALA A 107 -15.31 -2.68 -6.79
C ALA A 107 -14.21 -2.85 -7.84
N PRO A 108 -14.46 -2.46 -9.12
CA PRO A 108 -13.42 -2.43 -10.13
C PRO A 108 -12.32 -1.42 -9.77
N THR A 109 -11.09 -1.71 -10.17
CA THR A 109 -9.98 -0.77 -10.06
C THR A 109 -10.06 0.29 -11.16
N ILE A 110 -9.45 1.46 -10.91
CA ILE A 110 -9.22 2.48 -11.94
C ILE A 110 -8.42 1.88 -13.09
N PHE A 111 -7.47 0.98 -12.79
CA PHE A 111 -6.65 0.27 -13.77
C PHE A 111 -7.48 -0.55 -14.75
N GLU A 112 -8.38 -1.40 -14.24
CA GLU A 112 -9.30 -2.20 -15.05
C GLU A 112 -10.15 -1.31 -15.96
N ALA A 113 -10.73 -0.23 -15.40
CA ALA A 113 -11.60 0.67 -16.16
C ALA A 113 -10.84 1.40 -17.29
N PHE A 114 -9.63 1.89 -17.01
CA PHE A 114 -8.81 2.54 -18.02
C PHE A 114 -8.31 1.56 -19.09
N GLN A 115 -7.90 0.34 -18.70
CA GLN A 115 -7.49 -0.65 -19.68
C GLN A 115 -8.65 -1.04 -20.61
N LYS A 116 -9.86 -1.23 -20.06
CA LYS A 116 -11.09 -1.46 -20.87
C LYS A 116 -11.37 -0.30 -21.83
N ALA A 117 -11.02 0.92 -21.45
CA ALA A 117 -11.13 2.11 -22.30
C ALA A 117 -9.97 2.27 -23.30
N GLY A 118 -9.01 1.33 -23.32
CA GLY A 118 -7.91 1.29 -24.31
C GLY A 118 -6.54 1.67 -23.77
N ALA A 119 -6.43 2.07 -22.49
CA ALA A 119 -5.18 2.56 -21.92
C ALA A 119 -4.14 1.44 -21.76
N LYS A 120 -2.86 1.83 -21.75
CA LYS A 120 -1.77 1.00 -21.24
C LYS A 120 -1.59 1.22 -19.74
N VAL A 121 -1.41 0.15 -18.98
CA VAL A 121 -1.35 0.20 -17.51
C VAL A 121 -0.17 -0.61 -16.97
N ALA A 122 0.54 -0.06 -16.00
CA ALA A 122 1.59 -0.76 -15.25
C ALA A 122 1.29 -0.75 -13.74
N VAL A 123 1.42 -1.89 -13.09
CA VAL A 123 1.30 -2.02 -11.63
C VAL A 123 2.50 -2.78 -11.10
N VAL A 124 3.34 -2.14 -10.30
CA VAL A 124 4.48 -2.79 -9.66
C VAL A 124 4.35 -2.63 -8.16
N THR A 125 4.34 -3.74 -7.45
CA THR A 125 4.31 -3.75 -5.98
C THR A 125 5.58 -4.39 -5.44
N ALA A 126 5.92 -4.10 -4.19
CA ALA A 126 6.99 -4.84 -3.53
C ALA A 126 6.52 -6.26 -3.14
N LYS A 127 5.32 -6.40 -2.55
CA LYS A 127 4.72 -7.68 -2.12
C LYS A 127 3.73 -8.26 -3.13
N ASP A 128 3.77 -9.57 -3.29
CA ASP A 128 2.97 -10.29 -4.30
C ASP A 128 1.49 -10.45 -3.92
N LYS A 129 1.18 -10.53 -2.63
CA LYS A 129 -0.21 -10.59 -2.14
C LYS A 129 -1.00 -9.35 -2.57
N LEU A 130 -0.39 -8.16 -2.45
CA LEU A 130 -1.01 -6.91 -2.87
C LEU A 130 -1.21 -6.85 -4.39
N ARG A 131 -0.23 -7.35 -5.16
CA ARG A 131 -0.29 -7.42 -6.62
C ARG A 131 -1.49 -8.21 -7.14
N LEU A 132 -1.90 -9.29 -6.46
CA LEU A 132 -3.11 -10.05 -6.80
C LEU A 132 -4.36 -9.18 -6.73
N LEU A 133 -4.50 -8.40 -5.65
CA LEU A 133 -5.66 -7.53 -5.45
C LEU A 133 -5.66 -6.36 -6.44
N LEU A 134 -4.52 -5.69 -6.61
CA LEU A 134 -4.41 -4.51 -7.49
C LEU A 134 -4.54 -4.87 -8.98
N GLY A 135 -4.09 -6.07 -9.36
CA GLY A 135 -4.17 -6.56 -10.74
C GLY A 135 -5.53 -7.14 -11.13
N LYS A 136 -6.52 -7.19 -10.23
CA LYS A 136 -7.84 -7.76 -10.52
C LYS A 136 -8.47 -7.05 -11.72
N GLY A 137 -8.90 -7.85 -12.70
CA GLY A 137 -9.59 -7.37 -13.89
C GLY A 137 -8.66 -6.95 -15.04
N LEU A 138 -7.34 -6.89 -14.81
CA LEU A 138 -6.38 -6.64 -15.89
C LEU A 138 -6.28 -7.86 -16.82
N VAL A 139 -6.06 -7.59 -18.11
CA VAL A 139 -5.83 -8.59 -19.15
C VAL A 139 -4.43 -8.40 -19.74
N PHE A 140 -3.60 -9.43 -19.77
CA PHE A 140 -2.22 -9.31 -20.21
C PHE A 140 -2.07 -9.49 -21.73
N ASP A 141 -2.69 -8.59 -22.50
CA ASP A 141 -2.73 -8.58 -23.98
C ASP A 141 -1.65 -7.67 -24.62
N GLY A 142 -0.63 -7.30 -23.85
CA GLY A 142 0.41 -6.34 -24.24
C GLY A 142 0.11 -4.89 -23.86
N ARG A 143 -1.06 -4.60 -23.29
CA ARG A 143 -1.39 -3.27 -22.74
C ARG A 143 -1.31 -3.19 -21.21
N ALA A 144 -1.17 -4.31 -20.51
CA ALA A 144 -0.99 -4.32 -19.06
C ALA A 144 0.29 -5.05 -18.65
N VAL A 145 0.96 -4.51 -17.63
CA VAL A 145 2.01 -5.19 -16.86
C VAL A 145 1.64 -5.14 -15.39
N ALA A 146 1.66 -6.29 -14.70
CA ALA A 146 1.46 -6.34 -13.26
C ALA A 146 2.32 -7.44 -12.60
N PHE A 147 3.31 -7.07 -11.80
CA PHE A 147 4.17 -8.01 -11.08
C PHE A 147 4.65 -7.44 -9.75
N SER A 148 5.28 -8.28 -8.93
CA SER A 148 5.87 -7.87 -7.67
C SER A 148 7.37 -8.10 -7.63
N SER A 149 8.09 -7.27 -6.89
CA SER A 149 9.53 -7.48 -6.63
C SER A 149 9.78 -8.81 -5.92
N GLU A 150 8.92 -9.20 -4.96
CA GLU A 150 9.00 -10.46 -4.20
C GLU A 150 8.99 -11.72 -5.08
N LYS A 151 8.30 -11.67 -6.23
CA LYS A 151 8.18 -12.81 -7.16
C LYS A 151 8.57 -12.41 -8.58
N ALA A 152 9.54 -11.52 -8.71
CA ALA A 152 10.01 -11.03 -10.00
C ALA A 152 10.53 -12.18 -10.90
N ASP A 153 11.14 -13.21 -10.31
CA ASP A 153 11.63 -14.43 -10.97
C ASP A 153 10.52 -15.37 -11.45
N LYS A 154 9.28 -15.16 -11.01
CA LYS A 154 8.12 -16.01 -11.33
C LYS A 154 7.15 -15.33 -12.29
N ALA A 155 7.45 -14.13 -12.75
CA ALA A 155 6.58 -13.42 -13.68
C ALA A 155 6.53 -14.13 -15.03
N SER A 156 5.37 -14.08 -15.68
CA SER A 156 5.19 -14.60 -17.03
C SER A 156 4.40 -13.63 -17.91
N LEU A 157 4.54 -13.74 -19.23
CA LEU A 157 3.73 -12.93 -20.15
C LEU A 157 2.23 -13.15 -19.92
N ALA A 158 1.82 -14.40 -19.67
CA ALA A 158 0.42 -14.77 -19.53
C ALA A 158 -0.22 -14.23 -18.25
N GLU A 159 0.51 -14.22 -17.14
CA GLU A 159 -0.02 -13.84 -15.82
C GLU A 159 0.37 -12.43 -15.37
N ASN A 160 1.36 -11.82 -16.01
CA ASN A 160 1.95 -10.55 -15.58
C ASN A 160 2.18 -9.56 -16.73
N GLY A 161 2.06 -9.97 -17.99
CA GLY A 161 2.37 -9.12 -19.14
C GLY A 161 3.87 -8.88 -19.36
N ILE A 162 4.73 -9.55 -18.60
CA ILE A 162 6.20 -9.45 -18.70
C ILE A 162 6.84 -10.80 -18.33
N ALA A 163 7.89 -11.20 -19.07
CA ALA A 163 8.58 -12.47 -18.82
C ALA A 163 9.78 -12.34 -17.85
N ASP A 164 10.53 -11.23 -17.91
CA ASP A 164 11.78 -11.10 -17.16
C ASP A 164 11.91 -9.71 -16.49
N PRO A 165 11.22 -9.47 -15.37
CA PRO A 165 11.39 -8.25 -14.58
C PRO A 165 12.81 -8.07 -14.01
N CYS A 166 13.53 -9.15 -13.70
CA CYS A 166 14.90 -9.08 -13.19
C CYS A 166 15.85 -8.55 -14.27
N GLY A 167 15.75 -9.08 -15.49
CA GLY A 167 16.48 -8.57 -16.65
C GLY A 167 16.06 -7.15 -17.05
N LEU A 168 14.80 -6.76 -16.85
CA LEU A 168 14.35 -5.38 -17.08
C LEU A 168 15.07 -4.37 -16.17
N THR A 169 15.31 -4.76 -14.92
CA THR A 169 15.85 -3.89 -13.86
C THR A 169 17.36 -4.03 -13.66
N ASP A 170 17.97 -5.06 -14.23
CA ASP A 170 19.34 -5.50 -13.93
C ASP A 170 19.54 -5.83 -12.43
N MET A 171 18.48 -6.28 -11.76
CA MET A 171 18.48 -6.62 -10.33
C MET A 171 18.09 -8.09 -10.12
N ALA A 172 18.72 -8.74 -9.13
CA ALA A 172 18.24 -10.02 -8.61
C ALA A 172 16.95 -9.83 -7.81
N VAL A 173 16.22 -10.91 -7.54
CA VAL A 173 15.07 -10.89 -6.62
C VAL A 173 15.55 -10.42 -5.25
N PRO A 174 15.05 -9.28 -4.73
CA PRO A 174 15.49 -8.76 -3.44
C PRO A 174 14.97 -9.59 -2.28
N ASP A 175 15.65 -9.50 -1.13
CA ASP A 175 15.12 -10.08 0.11
C ASP A 175 13.82 -9.37 0.53
N VAL A 176 12.88 -10.14 1.07
CA VAL A 176 11.54 -9.68 1.48
C VAL A 176 11.61 -8.61 2.58
N TYR A 177 12.66 -8.61 3.41
CA TYR A 177 12.91 -7.69 4.50
C TYR A 177 14.12 -6.80 4.20
N SER A 178 14.01 -6.02 3.11
CA SER A 178 15.10 -5.19 2.61
C SER A 178 14.60 -3.86 2.01
N ALA A 179 15.49 -2.88 1.88
CA ALA A 179 15.20 -1.64 1.15
C ALA A 179 15.11 -1.90 -0.35
N GLU A 180 15.92 -2.86 -0.81
CA GLU A 180 16.11 -3.28 -2.18
C GLU A 180 14.81 -3.82 -2.80
N LEU A 181 13.94 -4.40 -1.97
CA LEU A 181 12.58 -4.80 -2.41
C LEU A 181 11.78 -3.62 -2.94
N SER A 182 11.90 -2.44 -2.32
CA SER A 182 11.24 -1.22 -2.79
C SER A 182 12.06 -0.48 -3.85
N GLU A 183 13.40 -0.54 -3.80
CA GLU A 183 14.26 -0.03 -4.88
C GLU A 183 13.94 -0.69 -6.22
N PHE A 184 13.71 -2.00 -6.22
CA PHE A 184 13.29 -2.74 -7.40
C PHE A 184 11.99 -2.18 -8.00
N VAL A 185 11.02 -1.82 -7.17
CA VAL A 185 9.75 -1.20 -7.64
C VAL A 185 10.03 0.09 -8.40
N PHE A 186 10.91 0.95 -7.88
CA PHE A 186 11.26 2.20 -8.53
C PHE A 186 12.06 1.99 -9.82
N ALA A 187 13.05 1.09 -9.80
CA ALA A 187 13.83 0.72 -10.97
C ALA A 187 12.94 0.17 -12.10
N ALA A 188 12.03 -0.74 -11.76
CA ALA A 188 11.02 -1.26 -12.67
C ALA A 188 10.14 -0.15 -13.24
N GLY A 189 9.68 0.78 -12.39
CA GLY A 189 8.86 1.91 -12.81
C GLY A 189 9.55 2.76 -13.88
N VAL A 190 10.81 3.16 -13.66
CA VAL A 190 11.59 3.92 -14.65
C VAL A 190 11.70 3.17 -15.97
N LYS A 191 12.03 1.87 -15.92
CA LYS A 191 12.22 1.05 -17.13
C LYS A 191 10.91 0.84 -17.89
N LEU A 192 9.80 0.57 -17.18
CA LEU A 192 8.47 0.42 -17.79
C LEU A 192 7.97 1.73 -18.41
N LEU A 193 8.26 2.88 -17.79
CA LEU A 193 7.91 4.16 -18.37
C LEU A 193 8.56 4.35 -19.75
N ALA A 194 9.81 3.90 -19.91
CA ALA A 194 10.53 3.97 -21.18
C ALA A 194 10.10 2.90 -22.21
N THR A 195 9.82 1.67 -21.76
CA THR A 195 9.59 0.52 -22.68
C THR A 195 8.12 0.27 -22.99
N LEU A 196 7.26 0.26 -21.97
CA LEU A 196 5.81 0.06 -22.14
C LEU A 196 5.12 1.37 -22.53
N ALA A 197 5.62 2.50 -22.01
CA ALA A 197 5.00 3.82 -22.07
C ALA A 197 3.51 3.78 -21.62
N PRO A 198 3.25 3.42 -20.35
CA PRO A 198 1.89 3.31 -19.83
C PRO A 198 1.21 4.69 -19.72
N ASP A 199 -0.11 4.72 -19.93
CA ASP A 199 -0.91 5.91 -19.61
C ASP A 199 -1.02 6.08 -18.09
N LEU A 200 -1.17 4.96 -17.36
CA LEU A 200 -1.25 4.89 -15.90
C LEU A 200 -0.23 3.91 -15.33
N MET A 201 0.51 4.33 -14.32
CA MET A 201 1.41 3.47 -13.57
C MET A 201 1.20 3.62 -12.06
N TYR A 202 1.20 2.52 -11.34
CA TYR A 202 1.14 2.47 -9.88
C TYR A 202 2.34 1.73 -9.31
N LEU A 203 3.08 2.39 -8.43
CA LEU A 203 4.28 1.88 -7.78
C LEU A 203 4.03 1.84 -6.26
N SER A 204 3.97 0.65 -5.67
CA SER A 204 3.74 0.49 -4.23
C SER A 204 4.90 -0.20 -3.54
N THR A 205 5.46 0.45 -2.51
CA THR A 205 6.60 -0.06 -1.75
C THR A 205 6.17 -0.90 -0.53
N THR A 206 7.10 -1.17 0.40
CA THR A 206 6.80 -1.66 1.76
C THR A 206 7.33 -0.68 2.81
N ASP A 207 6.72 -0.66 3.98
CA ASP A 207 7.14 0.12 5.15
C ASP A 207 8.25 -0.51 6.01
N TYR A 208 8.98 -1.51 5.49
CA TYR A 208 10.06 -2.20 6.23
C TYR A 208 11.09 -1.25 6.86
N ILE A 209 11.49 -0.22 6.12
CA ILE A 209 12.46 0.78 6.62
C ILE A 209 11.83 1.65 7.69
N GLN A 210 10.57 2.05 7.49
CA GLN A 210 9.82 2.96 8.35
C GLN A 210 9.44 2.30 9.67
N HIS A 211 9.28 0.97 9.69
CA HIS A 211 9.13 0.19 10.92
C HIS A 211 10.44 0.08 11.73
N LYS A 212 11.61 0.24 11.11
CA LYS A 212 12.91 0.02 11.76
C LYS A 212 13.65 1.30 12.13
N TYR A 213 13.45 2.37 11.37
CA TYR A 213 14.28 3.56 11.40
C TYR A 213 13.40 4.80 11.53
N PRO A 214 13.54 5.61 12.60
CA PRO A 214 12.75 6.83 12.73
C PRO A 214 13.16 7.88 11.68
N PRO A 215 12.30 8.88 11.41
CA PRO A 215 12.64 10.00 10.54
C PRO A 215 13.97 10.67 10.91
N GLY A 216 14.80 10.96 9.91
CA GLY A 216 16.11 11.61 10.07
C GLY A 216 17.28 10.71 10.40
N SER A 217 17.03 9.46 10.78
CA SER A 217 18.11 8.48 10.97
C SER A 217 18.81 8.15 9.65
N GLU A 218 20.05 7.66 9.72
CA GLU A 218 20.85 7.32 8.53
C GLU A 218 20.13 6.29 7.62
N GLY A 219 19.57 5.24 8.23
CA GLY A 219 18.85 4.19 7.49
C GLY A 219 17.63 4.72 6.73
N ALA A 220 16.83 5.56 7.38
CA ALA A 220 15.69 6.22 6.74
C ALA A 220 16.16 7.18 5.64
N ASN A 221 17.08 8.08 5.95
CA ASN A 221 17.58 9.08 5.01
C ASN A 221 18.19 8.45 3.75
N ARG A 222 18.91 7.32 3.88
CA ARG A 222 19.45 6.57 2.74
C ARG A 222 18.35 6.03 1.82
N PHE A 223 17.26 5.51 2.39
CA PHE A 223 16.11 5.03 1.62
C PHE A 223 15.44 6.16 0.83
N TYR A 224 15.17 7.30 1.46
CA TYR A 224 14.54 8.44 0.80
C TYR A 224 15.46 9.11 -0.24
N ALA A 225 16.78 9.13 0.00
CA ALA A 225 17.76 9.55 -1.00
C ALA A 225 17.79 8.61 -2.23
N MET A 226 17.65 7.30 -2.02
CA MET A 226 17.48 6.32 -3.10
C MET A 226 16.22 6.60 -3.91
N MET A 227 15.08 6.76 -3.24
CA MET A 227 13.80 7.07 -3.90
C MET A 227 13.89 8.36 -4.74
N ASP A 228 14.55 9.41 -4.23
CA ASP A 228 14.65 10.71 -4.90
C ASP A 228 15.35 10.62 -6.27
N ARG A 229 16.31 9.69 -6.44
CA ARG A 229 16.96 9.45 -7.75
C ARG A 229 15.94 9.02 -8.79
N TYR A 230 15.16 7.98 -8.49
CA TYR A 230 14.14 7.45 -9.39
C TYR A 230 12.99 8.44 -9.62
N VAL A 231 12.57 9.18 -8.58
CA VAL A 231 11.61 10.28 -8.73
C VAL A 231 12.12 11.31 -9.74
N GLY A 232 13.41 11.66 -9.68
CA GLY A 232 14.04 12.55 -10.65
C GLY A 232 14.05 11.99 -12.08
N GLU A 233 14.29 10.70 -12.25
CA GLU A 233 14.26 10.04 -13.56
C GLU A 233 12.84 9.99 -14.16
N LEU A 234 11.83 9.68 -13.34
CA LEU A 234 10.43 9.69 -13.76
C LEU A 234 9.96 11.11 -14.15
N ASP A 235 10.34 12.13 -13.37
CA ASP A 235 10.02 13.55 -13.68
C ASP A 235 10.71 14.00 -14.98
N ALA A 236 11.98 13.63 -15.17
CA ALA A 236 12.74 13.97 -16.37
C ALA A 236 12.18 13.29 -17.63
N ALA A 237 11.56 12.12 -17.49
CA ALA A 237 10.86 11.42 -18.57
C ALA A 237 9.49 12.04 -18.91
N GLY A 238 9.07 13.11 -18.21
CA GLY A 238 7.84 13.85 -18.49
C GLY A 238 6.58 13.22 -17.89
N ALA A 239 6.72 12.31 -16.94
CA ALA A 239 5.58 11.77 -16.21
C ALA A 239 4.93 12.82 -15.30
N ILE A 240 3.61 12.73 -15.14
CA ILE A 240 2.88 13.40 -14.07
C ILE A 240 3.01 12.53 -12.83
N LEU A 241 3.77 12.99 -11.84
CA LEU A 241 4.02 12.26 -10.61
C LEU A 241 3.06 12.67 -9.49
N VAL A 242 2.50 11.67 -8.81
CA VAL A 242 1.74 11.84 -7.56
C VAL A 242 2.35 10.90 -6.52
N ILE A 243 2.89 11.46 -5.44
CA ILE A 243 3.49 10.67 -4.35
C ILE A 243 2.58 10.79 -3.13
N VAL A 244 2.13 9.64 -2.62
CA VAL A 244 1.27 9.50 -1.45
C VAL A 244 1.80 8.40 -0.53
N ALA A 245 1.18 8.23 0.62
CA ALA A 245 1.36 7.08 1.49
C ALA A 245 -0.01 6.45 1.76
N ASP A 246 -0.03 5.15 2.00
CA ASP A 246 -1.19 4.44 2.53
C ASP A 246 -1.46 4.81 3.99
N HIS A 247 -0.42 4.99 4.79
CA HIS A 247 -0.48 5.49 6.15
C HIS A 247 0.82 6.16 6.59
N GLY A 248 0.77 6.83 7.74
CA GLY A 248 1.97 7.31 8.44
C GLY A 248 2.62 6.24 9.30
N MET A 249 3.52 6.68 10.18
CA MET A 249 4.20 5.83 11.15
C MET A 249 4.46 6.60 12.46
N LYS A 250 4.40 5.89 13.59
CA LYS A 250 4.65 6.44 14.94
C LYS A 250 5.29 5.39 15.83
N ASP A 251 6.13 5.84 16.75
CA ASP A 251 6.72 4.99 17.78
C ASP A 251 5.63 4.38 18.68
N LYS A 252 5.83 3.12 19.07
CA LYS A 252 4.88 2.30 19.86
C LYS A 252 5.56 1.61 21.03
N HIS A 253 6.56 2.26 21.61
CA HIS A 253 7.34 1.72 22.71
C HIS A 253 7.34 2.67 23.89
N LEU A 254 7.53 2.11 25.08
CA LEU A 254 7.78 2.83 26.32
C LEU A 254 9.15 3.54 26.25
N ALA A 255 9.45 4.36 27.26
CA ALA A 255 10.74 5.04 27.36
C ALA A 255 11.94 4.08 27.42
N GLY A 256 11.75 2.85 27.90
CA GLY A 256 12.77 1.79 27.93
C GLY A 256 12.95 1.04 26.60
N GLY A 257 12.10 1.30 25.61
CA GLY A 257 12.14 0.65 24.29
C GLY A 257 11.28 -0.62 24.19
N GLU A 258 10.64 -1.06 25.27
CA GLU A 258 9.68 -2.18 25.24
C GLU A 258 8.39 -1.78 24.52
N PRO A 259 7.73 -2.68 23.77
CA PRO A 259 6.43 -2.39 23.16
C PRO A 259 5.38 -1.97 24.19
N ASP A 260 4.67 -0.87 23.92
CA ASP A 260 3.54 -0.39 24.74
C ASP A 260 2.24 -1.04 24.23
N VAL A 261 1.83 -2.14 24.87
CA VAL A 261 0.78 -3.03 24.36
C VAL A 261 -0.37 -3.18 25.35
N ILE A 262 -1.59 -3.00 24.84
CA ILE A 262 -2.83 -3.35 25.54
C ILE A 262 -3.28 -4.73 25.07
N TYR A 263 -3.19 -5.74 25.95
CA TYR A 263 -3.69 -7.09 25.70
C TYR A 263 -5.21 -7.15 25.84
N LEU A 264 -5.91 -6.66 24.81
CA LEU A 264 -7.36 -6.46 24.84
C LEU A 264 -8.15 -7.75 25.08
N GLN A 265 -7.74 -8.88 24.51
CA GLN A 265 -8.42 -10.17 24.72
C GLN A 265 -8.37 -10.57 26.21
N ASP A 266 -7.21 -10.51 26.84
CA ASP A 266 -7.05 -10.85 28.25
C ASP A 266 -7.87 -9.93 29.17
N ALA A 267 -7.93 -8.64 28.84
CA ALA A 267 -8.72 -7.67 29.59
C ALA A 267 -10.23 -7.98 29.52
N LEU A 268 -10.72 -8.31 28.32
CA LEU A 268 -12.13 -8.65 28.10
C LEU A 268 -12.49 -10.02 28.69
N ASP A 269 -11.60 -11.02 28.59
CA ASP A 269 -11.80 -12.34 29.18
C ASP A 269 -11.87 -12.27 30.70
N ARG A 270 -11.03 -11.45 31.36
CA ARG A 270 -11.12 -11.20 32.80
C ARG A 270 -12.44 -10.55 33.21
N ARG A 271 -13.00 -9.69 32.36
CA ARG A 271 -14.19 -8.89 32.71
C ARG A 271 -15.50 -9.60 32.43
N PHE A 272 -15.58 -10.31 31.31
CA PHE A 272 -16.82 -10.89 30.76
C PHE A 272 -16.78 -12.41 30.69
N GLY A 273 -15.62 -13.04 30.91
CA GLY A 273 -15.40 -14.48 30.79
C GLY A 273 -14.86 -14.87 29.42
N ALA A 274 -13.96 -15.85 29.40
CA ALA A 274 -13.35 -16.36 28.18
C ALA A 274 -14.41 -16.87 27.17
N GLY A 275 -14.19 -16.58 25.89
CA GLY A 275 -15.08 -17.00 24.79
C GLY A 275 -16.35 -16.15 24.61
N THR A 276 -16.58 -15.14 25.46
CA THR A 276 -17.71 -14.22 25.31
C THR A 276 -17.42 -13.07 24.35
N THR A 277 -16.14 -12.83 24.06
CA THR A 277 -15.66 -11.85 23.06
C THR A 277 -14.50 -12.43 22.27
N LYS A 278 -14.30 -11.91 21.05
CA LYS A 278 -13.14 -12.25 20.22
C LYS A 278 -12.52 -11.00 19.62
N VAL A 279 -11.27 -10.73 19.97
CA VAL A 279 -10.47 -9.64 19.43
C VAL A 279 -9.80 -10.08 18.12
N ILE A 280 -9.85 -9.20 17.13
CA ILE A 280 -9.21 -9.35 15.82
C ILE A 280 -8.27 -8.16 15.61
N LEU A 281 -7.04 -8.46 15.20
CA LEU A 281 -5.99 -7.48 14.92
C LEU A 281 -5.73 -7.45 13.42
N PRO A 282 -6.44 -6.61 12.63
CA PRO A 282 -6.49 -6.77 11.18
C PRO A 282 -5.22 -6.29 10.45
N ILE A 283 -4.18 -5.90 11.19
CA ILE A 283 -2.94 -5.30 10.67
C ILE A 283 -2.12 -6.28 9.82
N THR A 284 -2.11 -7.56 10.16
CA THR A 284 -1.30 -8.60 9.50
C THR A 284 -2.06 -9.92 9.43
N ASP A 285 -1.45 -10.94 8.84
CA ASP A 285 -2.00 -12.29 8.81
C ASP A 285 -2.12 -12.86 10.24
N PRO A 286 -3.20 -13.60 10.59
CA PRO A 286 -3.48 -14.04 11.96
C PRO A 286 -2.42 -14.99 12.55
N TYR A 287 -1.56 -15.57 11.71
CA TYR A 287 -0.54 -16.54 12.12
C TYR A 287 0.83 -15.89 12.44
N VAL A 288 0.94 -14.56 12.32
CA VAL A 288 2.17 -13.84 12.69
C VAL A 288 2.21 -13.64 14.21
N VAL A 289 3.10 -14.35 14.88
CA VAL A 289 3.31 -14.29 16.35
C VAL A 289 4.52 -13.44 16.76
N HIS A 290 5.01 -12.58 15.86
CA HIS A 290 6.04 -11.59 16.15
C HIS A 290 5.43 -10.18 16.26
N HIS A 291 6.20 -9.20 16.76
CA HIS A 291 5.75 -7.82 17.00
C HIS A 291 5.07 -7.14 15.80
N GLY A 292 5.22 -7.66 14.58
CA GLY A 292 4.50 -7.21 13.39
C GLY A 292 2.97 -7.39 13.42
N ALA A 293 2.40 -8.07 14.42
CA ALA A 293 0.95 -8.12 14.66
C ALA A 293 0.42 -7.02 15.58
N LEU A 294 1.28 -6.13 16.07
CA LEU A 294 0.91 -5.05 16.98
C LEU A 294 0.55 -3.78 16.19
N GLY A 295 -0.76 -3.53 16.05
CA GLY A 295 -1.31 -2.32 15.45
C GLY A 295 -2.06 -1.44 16.44
N SER A 296 -2.37 -0.21 16.05
CA SER A 296 -3.20 0.71 16.86
C SER A 296 -4.69 0.69 16.49
N PHE A 297 -5.14 -0.38 15.83
CA PHE A 297 -6.55 -0.62 15.53
C PHE A 297 -6.87 -2.09 15.75
N ALA A 298 -7.98 -2.36 16.43
CA ALA A 298 -8.51 -3.69 16.67
C ALA A 298 -10.03 -3.66 16.48
N THR A 299 -10.63 -4.81 16.18
CA THR A 299 -12.07 -5.00 16.20
C THR A 299 -12.43 -6.12 17.18
N VAL A 300 -13.62 -6.04 17.79
CA VAL A 300 -14.08 -7.01 18.79
C VAL A 300 -15.45 -7.54 18.38
N TYR A 301 -15.55 -8.86 18.24
CA TYR A 301 -16.80 -9.58 18.04
C TYR A 301 -17.38 -9.97 19.41
N LEU A 302 -18.69 -9.79 19.57
CA LEU A 302 -19.40 -10.01 20.84
C LEU A 302 -20.31 -11.24 20.71
N TYR A 303 -20.20 -12.17 21.66
CA TYR A 303 -20.99 -13.41 21.72
C TYR A 303 -21.85 -13.52 22.99
N GLY A 304 -22.10 -12.40 23.67
CA GLY A 304 -22.82 -12.38 24.93
C GLY A 304 -22.94 -11.00 25.57
N PRO A 305 -21.83 -10.29 25.85
CA PRO A 305 -21.89 -9.02 26.55
C PRO A 305 -22.48 -7.90 25.67
N GLU A 306 -23.22 -7.00 26.31
CA GLU A 306 -23.78 -5.81 25.67
C GLU A 306 -22.68 -4.87 25.18
N LEU A 307 -22.86 -4.31 23.98
CA LEU A 307 -21.90 -3.41 23.36
C LEU A 307 -21.52 -2.23 24.25
N ALA A 308 -22.49 -1.66 24.99
CA ALA A 308 -22.26 -0.55 25.89
C ALA A 308 -21.33 -0.94 27.06
N ALA A 309 -21.48 -2.15 27.60
CA ALA A 309 -20.64 -2.64 28.69
C ALA A 309 -19.20 -2.87 28.22
N VAL A 310 -19.03 -3.44 27.01
CA VAL A 310 -17.69 -3.65 26.42
C VAL A 310 -17.00 -2.31 26.12
N LYS A 311 -17.72 -1.34 25.52
CA LYS A 311 -17.17 0.00 25.28
C LYS A 311 -16.70 0.68 26.58
N ALA A 312 -17.50 0.58 27.64
CA ALA A 312 -17.12 1.13 28.95
C ALA A 312 -15.87 0.43 29.53
N ALA A 313 -15.74 -0.89 29.36
CA ALA A 313 -14.59 -1.65 29.83
C ALA A 313 -13.29 -1.34 29.04
N ILE A 314 -13.40 -0.93 27.77
CA ILE A 314 -12.23 -0.53 26.96
C ILE A 314 -11.80 0.91 27.26
N ALA A 315 -12.75 1.76 27.65
CA ALA A 315 -12.49 3.19 27.90
C ALA A 315 -11.92 3.49 29.30
N GLY A 316 -12.09 2.58 30.27
CA GLY A 316 -11.60 2.70 31.64
C GLY A 316 -10.32 1.92 31.86
#